data_AF-A0A2P4ZDQ2-F1
#
_entry.id   AF-A0A2P4ZDQ2-F1
#
_cell.length_a   1.000
_cell.length_b   1.000
_cell.length_c   1.000
_cell.angle_alpha   90.00
_cell.angle_beta   90.00
_cell.angle_gamma   90.00
#
_symmetry.space_group_name_H-M   'P 1'
#
loop_
_entity.id
_entity.type
_entity.pdbx_description
1 polymer ?
#
loop_
_entity_poly.entity_id
_entity_poly.type
_entity_poly.pdbx_seq_one_letter_code
_entity_poly.pdbx_strand_id
1 'polypeptide(L)'
;MADQADEILGAYKTALENGVFLVGHLFNAGRGHGATDSAKHPVWNNVTNFVITSMTLATDLTLEENQQAQRTLTNVVDETFRKASPHAISYVNEGNPFQPNWQDAFWGPNYERLVTIREKWDPNRIFYSIATTGTEDWEQIEGFTRLCKKL
;
A
#
# COMPACT_ATOMS: atom_id res chain seq x y z
N MET A 1 -11.63 -14.57 -9.05
CA MET A 1 -11.47 -15.02 -7.65
C MET A 1 -11.47 -16.54 -7.51
N ALA A 2 -12.31 -17.30 -8.23
CA ALA A 2 -12.28 -18.77 -8.12
C ALA A 2 -10.93 -19.38 -8.54
N ASP A 3 -10.27 -18.81 -9.54
CA ASP A 3 -9.04 -19.37 -10.14
C ASP A 3 -7.75 -19.02 -9.38
N GLN A 4 -7.83 -18.31 -8.24
CA GLN A 4 -6.67 -17.90 -7.42
C GLN A 4 -6.81 -18.31 -5.94
N ALA A 5 -7.73 -19.22 -5.65
CA ALA A 5 -8.08 -19.56 -4.27
C ALA A 5 -6.88 -20.16 -3.51
N ASP A 6 -6.11 -21.04 -4.16
CA ASP A 6 -4.95 -21.70 -3.55
C ASP A 6 -3.81 -20.72 -3.29
N GLU A 7 -3.55 -19.78 -4.20
CA GLU A 7 -2.54 -18.73 -4.03
C GLU A 7 -2.92 -17.77 -2.91
N ILE A 8 -4.20 -17.40 -2.81
CA ILE A 8 -4.71 -16.54 -1.73
C ILE A 8 -4.59 -17.26 -0.38
N LEU A 9 -4.95 -18.54 -0.30
CA LEU A 9 -4.76 -19.36 0.91
C LEU A 9 -3.27 -19.51 1.25
N GLY A 10 -2.41 -19.66 0.26
CA GLY A 10 -0.96 -19.64 0.40
C GLY A 10 -0.48 -18.34 1.03
N ALA A 11 -0.97 -17.20 0.53
CA ALA A 11 -0.62 -15.88 1.05
C ALA A 11 -1.01 -15.71 2.53
N TYR A 12 -2.20 -16.16 2.92
CA TYR A 12 -2.62 -16.18 4.33
C TYR A 12 -1.73 -17.07 5.20
N LYS A 13 -1.34 -18.26 4.73
CA LYS A 13 -0.43 -19.14 5.47
C LYS A 13 0.92 -18.47 5.69
N THR A 14 1.52 -17.93 4.64
CA THR A 14 2.80 -17.20 4.74
C THR A 14 2.70 -16.03 5.72
N ALA A 15 1.61 -15.27 5.72
CA ALA A 15 1.40 -14.21 6.70
C ALA A 15 1.41 -14.75 8.14
N LEU A 16 0.61 -15.78 8.42
CA LEU A 16 0.49 -16.38 9.75
C LEU A 16 1.81 -17.01 10.23
N GLU A 17 2.56 -17.67 9.35
CA GLU A 17 3.88 -18.24 9.65
C GLU A 17 4.92 -17.17 9.99
N ASN A 18 4.74 -15.93 9.50
CA ASN A 18 5.58 -14.78 9.84
C ASN A 18 5.05 -13.97 11.03
N GLY A 19 4.12 -14.52 11.82
CA GLY A 19 3.59 -13.88 13.03
C GLY A 19 2.68 -12.67 12.74
N VAL A 20 2.17 -12.56 11.51
CA VAL A 20 1.25 -11.50 11.10
C VAL A 20 -0.17 -11.88 11.49
N PHE A 21 -0.91 -10.95 12.09
CA PHE A 21 -2.35 -11.11 12.25
C PHE A 21 -3.10 -10.40 11.13
N LEU A 22 -4.29 -10.91 10.82
CA LEU A 22 -5.08 -10.51 9.66
C LEU A 22 -6.42 -9.92 10.12
N VAL A 23 -6.82 -8.79 9.55
CA VAL A 23 -8.15 -8.21 9.73
C VAL A 23 -8.84 -8.14 8.38
N GLY A 24 -9.99 -8.82 8.25
CA GLY A 24 -10.75 -8.90 7.00
C GLY A 24 -12.05 -8.11 7.06
N HIS A 25 -12.33 -7.35 6.00
CA HIS A 25 -13.58 -6.65 5.78
C HIS A 25 -14.20 -7.16 4.47
N LEU A 26 -15.38 -7.78 4.56
CA LEU A 26 -16.12 -8.21 3.38
C LEU A 26 -16.90 -7.03 2.82
N PHE A 27 -16.59 -6.70 1.57
CA PHE A 27 -17.20 -5.59 0.85
C PHE A 27 -18.13 -6.11 -0.24
N ASN A 28 -19.13 -5.29 -0.52
CA ASN A 28 -19.89 -5.24 -1.75
C ASN A 28 -20.58 -6.51 -2.26
N ALA A 29 -20.59 -7.65 -1.56
CA ALA A 29 -21.35 -8.88 -1.85
C ALA A 29 -21.57 -9.24 -3.36
N GLY A 30 -20.59 -8.93 -4.23
CA GLY A 30 -20.69 -9.11 -5.69
C GLY A 30 -21.50 -8.05 -6.48
N ARG A 31 -21.91 -6.93 -5.88
CA ARG A 31 -22.67 -5.84 -6.52
C ARG A 31 -21.80 -4.59 -6.65
N GLY A 32 -21.05 -4.47 -7.73
CA GLY A 32 -20.19 -3.31 -7.94
C GLY A 32 -20.92 -1.96 -7.80
N HIS A 33 -20.23 -0.94 -7.30
CA HIS A 33 -20.75 0.44 -7.29
C HIS A 33 -20.40 1.16 -8.61
N GLY A 34 -21.27 2.06 -9.06
CA GLY A 34 -21.01 2.86 -10.27
C GLY A 34 -19.76 3.75 -10.13
N ALA A 35 -19.22 4.17 -11.28
CA ALA A 35 -18.13 5.14 -11.31
C ALA A 35 -18.60 6.48 -10.71
N THR A 36 -17.74 7.10 -9.90
CA THR A 36 -17.93 8.43 -9.32
C THR A 36 -16.73 9.29 -9.68
N ASP A 37 -16.93 10.59 -9.92
CA ASP A 37 -15.79 11.52 -10.05
C ASP A 37 -15.15 11.72 -8.69
N SER A 38 -14.20 10.84 -8.35
CA SER A 38 -13.43 10.89 -7.12
C SER A 38 -12.02 10.34 -7.33
N ALA A 39 -11.14 10.67 -6.39
CA ALA A 39 -9.73 10.23 -6.41
C ALA A 39 -9.55 8.74 -6.09
N LYS A 40 -10.60 8.04 -5.63
CA LYS A 40 -10.48 6.63 -5.22
C LYS A 40 -10.05 5.76 -6.39
N HIS A 41 -9.19 4.79 -6.13
CA HIS A 41 -8.85 3.80 -7.15
C HIS A 41 -10.13 3.11 -7.68
N PRO A 42 -10.38 3.07 -9.00
CA PRO A 42 -11.63 2.54 -9.55
C PRO A 42 -11.94 1.09 -9.18
N VAL A 43 -10.92 0.26 -8.92
CA VAL A 43 -11.05 -1.15 -8.52
C VAL A 43 -11.80 -1.29 -7.18
N TRP A 44 -11.78 -0.28 -6.30
CA TRP A 44 -12.59 -0.28 -5.07
C TRP A 44 -14.06 -0.60 -5.29
N ASN A 45 -14.60 -0.23 -6.46
CA ASN A 45 -15.99 -0.52 -6.79
C ASN A 45 -16.28 -2.02 -6.91
N ASN A 46 -15.28 -2.86 -7.17
CA ASN A 46 -15.41 -4.28 -7.43
C ASN A 46 -14.66 -5.17 -6.42
N VAL A 47 -14.08 -4.59 -5.36
CA VAL A 47 -13.42 -5.35 -4.29
C VAL A 47 -14.49 -6.06 -3.44
N THR A 48 -14.31 -7.37 -3.21
CA THR A 48 -15.19 -8.17 -2.35
C THR A 48 -14.62 -8.40 -0.96
N ASN A 49 -13.29 -8.31 -0.81
CA ASN A 49 -12.62 -8.50 0.46
C ASN A 49 -11.42 -7.57 0.55
N PHE A 50 -11.27 -6.93 1.70
CA PHE A 50 -10.12 -6.11 2.04
C PHE A 50 -9.47 -6.70 3.28
N VAL A 51 -8.18 -6.97 3.19
CA VAL A 51 -7.41 -7.65 4.22
C VAL A 51 -6.28 -6.73 4.64
N ILE A 52 -6.15 -6.53 5.94
CA ILE A 52 -5.05 -5.82 6.57
C ILE A 52 -4.11 -6.86 7.16
N THR A 53 -2.83 -6.78 6.81
CA THR A 53 -1.73 -7.52 7.41
C THR A 53 -1.05 -6.63 8.45
N SER A 54 -0.93 -7.11 9.69
CA SER A 54 -0.29 -6.33 10.76
C SER A 54 0.69 -7.18 11.56
N MET A 55 1.91 -6.66 11.73
CA MET A 55 2.95 -7.23 12.59
C MET A 55 2.97 -6.50 13.92
N THR A 56 2.88 -7.25 15.02
CA THR A 56 3.09 -6.69 16.35
C THR A 56 4.57 -6.75 16.67
N LEU A 57 5.19 -5.60 16.92
CA LEU A 57 6.62 -5.47 17.22
C LEU A 57 6.85 -5.13 18.70
N ALA A 58 8.01 -5.52 19.22
CA ALA A 58 8.46 -5.10 20.54
C ALA A 58 8.83 -3.61 20.53
N THR A 59 8.77 -2.96 21.69
CA THR A 59 8.99 -1.50 21.81
C THR A 59 10.47 -1.12 21.97
N ASP A 60 11.33 -2.10 22.22
CA ASP A 60 12.76 -1.97 22.49
C ASP A 60 13.64 -2.51 21.35
N LEU A 61 13.07 -2.72 20.16
CA LEU A 61 13.81 -3.14 18.98
C LEU A 61 14.87 -2.11 18.58
N THR A 62 16.03 -2.62 18.18
CA THR A 62 17.06 -1.83 17.50
C THR A 62 16.56 -1.35 16.13
N LEU A 63 17.28 -0.37 15.55
CA LEU A 63 16.97 0.11 14.20
C LEU A 63 17.07 -1.03 13.17
N GLU A 64 18.06 -1.91 13.30
CA GLU A 64 18.28 -3.02 12.38
C GLU A 64 17.13 -4.03 12.43
N GLU A 65 16.65 -4.37 13.63
CA GLU A 65 15.51 -5.26 13.82
C GLU A 65 14.21 -4.65 13.26
N ASN A 66 13.97 -3.36 13.51
CA ASN A 66 12.82 -2.65 12.92
C ASN A 66 12.87 -2.65 11.38
N GLN A 67 14.04 -2.38 10.80
CA GLN A 67 14.22 -2.44 9.35
C GLN A 67 14.04 -3.86 8.81
N GLN A 68 14.48 -4.88 9.55
CA GLN A 68 14.26 -6.27 9.18
C GLN A 68 12.78 -6.64 9.20
N ALA A 69 12.02 -6.22 10.22
CA ALA A 69 10.58 -6.40 10.27
C ALA A 69 9.87 -5.73 9.08
N GLN A 70 10.24 -4.48 8.75
CA GLN A 70 9.72 -3.77 7.58
C GLN A 70 10.01 -4.51 6.27
N ARG A 71 11.23 -5.08 6.11
CA ARG A 71 11.59 -5.90 4.95
C ARG A 71 10.75 -7.17 4.88
N THR A 72 10.54 -7.87 6.00
CA THR A 72 9.68 -9.06 6.06
C THR A 72 8.24 -8.71 5.65
N LEU A 73 7.67 -7.64 6.21
CA LEU A 73 6.33 -7.18 5.84
C LEU A 73 6.25 -6.90 4.34
N THR A 74 7.16 -6.09 3.80
CA THR A 74 7.08 -5.60 2.42
C THR A 74 7.39 -6.68 1.38
N ASN A 75 8.43 -7.48 1.62
CA ASN A 75 9.04 -8.35 0.61
C ASN A 75 8.68 -9.83 0.78
N VAL A 76 8.06 -10.22 1.90
CA VAL A 76 7.59 -11.60 2.12
C VAL A 76 6.07 -11.60 2.20
N VAL A 77 5.52 -10.86 3.15
CA VAL A 77 4.08 -10.89 3.45
C VAL A 77 3.28 -10.17 2.36
N ASP A 78 3.54 -8.89 2.13
CA ASP A 78 2.78 -8.13 1.14
C ASP A 78 3.05 -8.66 -0.28
N GLU A 79 4.25 -9.18 -0.54
CA GLU A 79 4.62 -9.75 -1.84
C GLU A 79 3.76 -10.96 -2.19
N THR A 80 3.49 -11.86 -1.24
CA THR A 80 2.66 -13.02 -1.51
C THR A 80 1.21 -12.63 -1.83
N PHE A 81 0.68 -11.57 -1.21
CA PHE A 81 -0.65 -11.05 -1.55
C PHE A 81 -0.67 -10.39 -2.93
N ARG A 82 0.37 -9.60 -3.28
CA ARG A 82 0.49 -9.01 -4.63
C ARG A 82 0.56 -10.09 -5.71
N LYS A 83 1.29 -11.19 -5.47
CA LYS A 83 1.37 -12.33 -6.40
C LYS A 83 0.05 -13.09 -6.51
N ALA A 84 -0.61 -13.34 -5.37
CA ALA A 84 -1.89 -14.05 -5.34
C ALA A 84 -3.05 -13.23 -5.94
N SER A 85 -2.98 -11.91 -5.88
CA SER A 85 -4.01 -10.99 -6.38
C SER A 85 -3.39 -9.85 -7.21
N PRO A 86 -2.92 -10.11 -8.44
CA PRO A 86 -2.16 -9.16 -9.25
C PRO A 86 -2.97 -7.94 -9.73
N HIS A 87 -4.31 -8.01 -9.62
CA HIS A 87 -5.22 -6.90 -9.93
C HIS A 87 -5.83 -6.25 -8.67
N ALA A 88 -5.39 -6.68 -7.48
CA ALA A 88 -5.79 -6.03 -6.24
C ALA A 88 -5.10 -4.68 -6.09
N ILE A 89 -5.66 -3.90 -5.18
CA ILE A 89 -5.22 -2.54 -4.86
C ILE A 89 -4.94 -2.45 -3.37
N SER A 90 -4.30 -1.36 -2.95
CA SER A 90 -4.06 -1.09 -1.54
C SER A 90 -4.83 0.14 -1.08
N TYR A 91 -5.25 0.11 0.18
CA TYR A 91 -5.87 1.27 0.80
C TYR A 91 -4.80 2.20 1.37
N VAL A 92 -4.72 3.43 0.87
CA VAL A 92 -3.64 4.37 1.27
C VAL A 92 -3.59 4.66 2.78
N ASN A 93 -4.72 4.62 3.49
CA ASN A 93 -4.76 4.94 4.92
C ASN A 93 -4.31 3.79 5.84
N GLU A 94 -4.32 2.55 5.35
CA GLU A 94 -3.95 1.34 6.11
C GLU A 94 -2.95 0.48 5.32
N GLY A 95 -2.28 1.09 4.35
CA GLY A 95 -1.34 0.43 3.45
C GLY A 95 0.10 0.64 3.87
N ASN A 96 0.98 -0.23 3.39
CA ASN A 96 2.42 -0.09 3.57
C ASN A 96 2.96 1.05 2.67
N PRO A 97 3.44 2.18 3.21
CA PRO A 97 3.94 3.30 2.40
C PRO A 97 5.27 2.99 1.70
N PHE A 98 5.93 1.87 2.06
CA PHE A 98 7.18 1.43 1.44
C PHE A 98 6.97 0.36 0.37
N GLN A 99 5.72 0.02 0.03
CA GLN A 99 5.47 -0.96 -1.00
C GLN A 99 5.95 -0.49 -2.38
N PRO A 100 6.44 -1.41 -3.23
CA PRO A 100 6.73 -1.08 -4.62
C PRO A 100 5.44 -0.68 -5.35
N ASN A 101 5.57 0.16 -6.38
CA ASN A 101 4.47 0.58 -7.26
C ASN A 101 3.27 1.19 -6.51
N TRP A 102 3.52 1.89 -5.40
CA TRP A 102 2.48 2.51 -4.57
C TRP A 102 1.59 3.50 -5.35
N GLN A 103 2.11 4.13 -6.41
CA GLN A 103 1.34 5.02 -7.29
C GLN A 103 0.13 4.29 -7.89
N ASP A 104 0.39 3.12 -8.48
CA ASP A 104 -0.65 2.29 -9.08
C ASP A 104 -1.51 1.64 -7.99
N ALA A 105 -0.89 1.04 -6.97
CA ALA A 105 -1.61 0.34 -5.92
C ALA A 105 -2.60 1.23 -5.15
N PHE A 106 -2.28 2.50 -4.89
CA PHE A 106 -3.15 3.42 -4.16
C PHE A 106 -4.09 4.23 -5.06
N TRP A 107 -3.61 4.68 -6.23
CA TRP A 107 -4.31 5.67 -7.05
C TRP A 107 -4.65 5.16 -8.44
N GLY A 108 -3.86 4.21 -8.96
CA GLY A 108 -4.08 3.60 -10.26
C GLY A 108 -4.14 4.63 -11.39
N PRO A 109 -5.12 4.52 -12.30
CA PRO A 109 -5.31 5.46 -13.41
C PRO A 109 -5.51 6.92 -13.01
N ASN A 110 -5.84 7.21 -11.74
CA ASN A 110 -6.03 8.58 -11.27
C ASN A 110 -4.70 9.30 -10.97
N TYR A 111 -3.57 8.58 -10.90
CA TYR A 111 -2.32 9.13 -10.39
C TYR A 111 -1.87 10.40 -11.14
N GLU A 112 -1.82 10.36 -12.47
CA GLU A 112 -1.36 11.49 -13.31
C GLU A 112 -2.25 12.74 -13.13
N ARG A 113 -3.58 12.55 -13.07
CA ARG A 113 -4.54 13.64 -12.79
C ARG A 113 -4.27 14.24 -11.41
N LEU A 114 -4.01 13.41 -10.40
CA LEU A 114 -3.73 13.88 -9.04
C LEU A 114 -2.39 14.64 -8.99
N VAL A 115 -1.36 14.21 -9.71
CA VAL A 115 -0.09 14.94 -9.83
C VAL A 115 -0.32 16.32 -10.46
N THR A 116 -1.11 16.40 -11.52
CA THR A 116 -1.47 17.68 -12.17
C THR A 116 -2.21 18.62 -11.21
N ILE A 117 -3.15 18.08 -10.42
CA ILE A 117 -3.87 18.85 -9.39
C ILE A 117 -2.88 19.37 -8.34
N ARG A 118 -1.97 18.52 -7.87
CA ARG A 118 -0.93 18.92 -6.93
C ARG A 118 -0.06 20.03 -7.50
N GLU A 119 0.40 19.94 -8.74
CA GLU A 119 1.23 20.98 -9.35
C GLU A 119 0.53 22.34 -9.44
N LYS A 120 -0.79 22.34 -9.61
CA LYS A 120 -1.60 23.55 -9.58
C LYS A 120 -1.67 24.19 -8.18
N TRP A 121 -1.77 23.37 -7.13
CA TRP A 121 -2.06 23.86 -5.77
C TRP A 121 -0.84 23.88 -4.82
N ASP A 122 0.19 23.10 -5.12
CA ASP A 122 1.47 23.00 -4.41
C ASP A 122 2.65 22.99 -5.41
N PRO A 123 2.82 24.06 -6.21
CA PRO A 123 3.88 24.14 -7.22
C PRO A 123 5.29 24.10 -6.60
N ASN A 124 5.42 24.55 -5.35
CA ASN A 124 6.68 24.60 -4.62
C ASN A 124 6.98 23.32 -3.82
N ARG A 125 6.12 22.29 -3.92
CA ARG A 125 6.29 20.98 -3.25
C ARG A 125 6.45 21.10 -1.71
N ILE A 126 5.71 22.01 -1.09
CA ILE A 126 5.77 22.29 0.36
C ILE A 126 5.21 21.11 1.17
N PHE A 127 4.16 20.43 0.67
CA PHE A 127 3.48 19.38 1.42
C PHE A 127 4.08 17.99 1.13
N TYR A 128 4.75 17.38 2.11
CA TYR A 128 5.37 16.07 1.92
C TYR A 128 4.81 15.00 2.85
N SER A 129 4.60 13.81 2.29
CA SER A 129 4.44 12.55 3.01
C SER A 129 4.94 11.40 2.13
N ILE A 130 5.42 10.31 2.74
CA ILE A 130 5.89 9.13 2.03
C ILE A 130 4.71 8.53 1.24
N ALA A 131 4.96 8.14 -0.01
CA ALA A 131 3.99 7.49 -0.90
C ALA A 131 2.66 8.24 -1.05
N THR A 132 2.73 9.56 -1.15
CA THR A 132 1.60 10.41 -1.54
C THR A 132 1.86 11.03 -2.89
N THR A 133 0.79 11.42 -3.59
CA THR A 133 0.87 11.92 -4.96
C THR A 133 1.99 12.95 -5.15
N GLY A 134 2.92 12.68 -6.07
CA GLY A 134 3.96 13.62 -6.47
C GLY A 134 5.11 13.80 -5.46
N THR A 135 5.34 12.84 -4.54
CA THR A 135 6.45 12.86 -3.57
C THR A 135 7.61 11.92 -3.91
N GLU A 136 7.55 11.21 -5.03
CA GLU A 136 8.56 10.22 -5.48
C GLU A 136 9.96 10.81 -5.71
N ASP A 137 10.05 12.10 -6.02
CA ASP A 137 11.32 12.81 -6.22
C ASP A 137 12.02 13.20 -4.91
N TRP A 138 11.42 12.89 -3.76
CA TRP A 138 11.94 13.25 -2.45
C TRP A 138 12.18 12.02 -1.59
N GLU A 139 13.14 12.12 -0.68
CA GLU A 139 13.44 11.08 0.29
C GLU A 139 13.87 11.67 1.64
N GLN A 140 13.50 10.97 2.70
CA GLN A 140 14.02 11.26 4.03
C GLN A 140 15.34 10.51 4.22
N ILE A 141 16.40 11.24 4.59
CA ILE A 141 17.76 10.73 4.80
C ILE A 141 18.21 11.01 6.24
N GLU A 142 19.42 10.57 6.59
CA GLU A 142 20.04 10.81 7.90
C GLU A 142 19.15 10.35 9.07
N GLY A 143 18.57 9.15 8.98
CA GLY A 143 17.68 8.61 10.01
C GLY A 143 16.39 9.42 10.16
N PHE A 144 15.79 9.82 9.03
CA PHE A 144 14.53 10.57 8.97
C PHE A 144 14.59 12.02 9.47
N THR A 145 15.79 12.59 9.60
CA THR A 145 15.98 13.96 10.12
C THR A 145 16.08 15.02 9.04
N ARG A 146 16.28 14.63 7.77
CA ARG A 146 16.38 15.56 6.63
C ARG A 146 15.58 15.06 5.45
N LEU A 147 14.85 15.97 4.79
CA LEU A 147 14.15 15.73 3.53
C LEU A 147 14.96 16.33 2.37
N CYS A 148 15.32 15.52 1.38
CA CYS A 148 16.10 15.92 0.22
C CYS A 148 15.41 15.52 -1.08
N LYS A 149 15.67 16.28 -2.14
CA LYS A 149 15.31 15.87 -3.50
C LYS A 149 16.35 14.84 -3.98
N LYS A 150 15.88 13.76 -4.60
CA LYS A 150 16.72 12.71 -5.19
C LYS A 150 17.56 13.29 -6.33
N LEU A 151 18.77 12.78 -6.49
CA LEU A 151 19.73 13.15 -7.53
C LEU A 151 19.53 12.33 -8.81
#